data_AF-A0A7Y2SJ72-F1
#
_entry.id   AF-A0A7Y2SJ72-F1
#
_cell.length_a   1.000
_cell.length_b   1.000
_cell.length_c   1.000
_cell.angle_alpha   90.00
_cell.angle_beta   90.00
_cell.angle_gamma   90.00
#
_symmetry.space_group_name_H-M   'P 1'
#
loop_
_entity.id
_entity.type
_entity.pdbx_description
1 polymer ?
#
loop_
_entity_poly.entity_id
_entity_poly.type
_entity_poly.pdbx_seq_one_letter_code
_entity_poly.pdbx_strand_id
1 'polypeptide(L)'
;MAILLAVASILALAGIIAAIFAWRGEGSIIAIKETETLSVAEVIARHRVGHLGQLVEVVGTSECDMPLRAPYSEALCLAYDYTVTEDKERLGYSAPLGADRQHSLTHQRGQRNIGHTFDVHDNRVPRFYVRDASGRITVDTAGAQIDLLETVARFESYTGGEVNVERQIWREERALPLGNRVYVLATLADDGGEPVLMRHPVNRGRHFIISHRDERALLNSTRLRTYGLYLFSGLAIGAALLVAAFAIGLL
;
A
#
# COMPACT_ATOMS: atom_id res chain seq x y z
N MET A 1 -31.86 -14.93 -20.58
CA MET A 1 -32.11 -13.49 -20.39
C MET A 1 -31.69 -12.99 -19.00
N ALA A 2 -32.33 -13.46 -17.91
CA ALA A 2 -32.03 -12.98 -16.54
C ALA A 2 -30.55 -13.12 -16.13
N ILE A 3 -29.91 -14.26 -16.43
CA ILE A 3 -28.48 -14.49 -16.12
C ILE A 3 -27.57 -13.51 -16.89
N LEU A 4 -27.84 -13.27 -18.17
CA LEU A 4 -27.03 -12.35 -18.99
C LEU A 4 -27.14 -10.90 -18.50
N LEU A 5 -28.34 -10.47 -18.11
CA LEU A 5 -28.55 -9.14 -17.52
C LEU A 5 -27.86 -8.99 -16.16
N ALA A 6 -27.83 -10.05 -15.35
CA ALA A 6 -27.08 -10.06 -14.09
C ALA A 6 -25.57 -9.94 -14.34
N VAL A 7 -25.02 -10.68 -15.31
CA VAL A 7 -23.60 -10.58 -15.69
C VAL A 7 -23.26 -9.18 -16.20
N ALA A 8 -24.09 -8.61 -17.08
CA ALA A 8 -23.90 -7.24 -17.57
C ALA A 8 -23.88 -6.22 -16.42
N SER A 9 -24.78 -6.37 -15.45
CA SER A 9 -24.86 -5.49 -14.28
C SER A 9 -23.61 -5.58 -13.38
N ILE A 10 -23.09 -6.79 -13.16
CA ILE A 10 -21.84 -7.00 -12.39
C ILE A 10 -20.65 -6.36 -13.12
N LEU A 11 -20.55 -6.55 -14.43
CA LEU A 11 -19.47 -5.97 -15.24
C LEU A 11 -19.52 -4.43 -15.24
N ALA A 12 -20.71 -3.85 -15.38
CA ALA A 12 -20.90 -2.40 -15.30
C ALA A 12 -20.49 -1.85 -13.94
N LEU A 13 -20.90 -2.52 -12.85
CA LEU A 13 -20.54 -2.12 -11.49
C LEU A 13 -19.02 -2.21 -11.26
N ALA A 14 -18.38 -3.29 -11.70
CA ALA A 14 -16.93 -3.45 -11.61
C ALA A 14 -16.20 -2.34 -12.39
N GLY A 15 -16.68 -1.99 -13.58
CA GLY A 15 -16.14 -0.89 -14.37
C GLY A 15 -16.27 0.47 -13.67
N ILE A 16 -17.45 0.80 -13.14
CA ILE A 16 -17.69 2.06 -12.41
C ILE A 16 -16.78 2.15 -11.18
N ILE A 17 -16.64 1.07 -10.41
CA ILE A 17 -15.74 1.03 -9.25
C ILE A 17 -14.29 1.29 -9.70
N ALA A 18 -13.83 0.63 -10.77
CA ALA A 18 -12.49 0.85 -11.31
C ALA A 18 -12.27 2.30 -11.75
N ALA A 19 -13.25 2.93 -12.40
CA ALA A 19 -13.19 4.35 -12.78
C ALA A 19 -13.06 5.28 -11.57
N ILE A 20 -13.81 5.03 -10.49
CA ILE A 20 -13.73 5.81 -9.25
C ILE A 20 -12.32 5.72 -8.64
N PHE A 21 -11.73 4.53 -8.60
CA PHE A 21 -10.36 4.36 -8.12
C PHE A 21 -9.32 5.01 -9.04
N ALA A 22 -9.51 4.93 -10.36
CA ALA A 22 -8.64 5.60 -11.34
C ALA A 22 -8.64 7.11 -11.14
N TRP A 23 -9.83 7.71 -11.00
CA TRP A 23 -9.99 9.16 -10.78
C TRP A 23 -9.29 9.63 -9.50
N ARG A 24 -9.35 8.85 -8.41
CA ARG A 24 -8.60 9.14 -7.18
C ARG A 24 -7.09 9.09 -7.37
N GLY A 25 -6.60 8.19 -8.22
CA GLY A 25 -5.17 8.08 -8.52
C GLY A 25 -4.65 9.24 -9.39
N GLU A 26 -5.49 9.79 -10.25
CA GLU A 26 -5.14 10.91 -11.14
C GLU A 26 -4.84 12.20 -10.37
N GLY A 27 -5.60 12.50 -9.31
CA GLY A 27 -5.32 13.65 -8.44
C GLY A 27 -3.89 13.64 -7.88
N SER A 28 -3.37 12.46 -7.53
CA SER A 28 -2.01 12.32 -7.03
C SER A 28 -0.97 12.61 -8.11
N ILE A 29 -1.23 12.22 -9.36
CA ILE A 29 -0.34 12.48 -10.49
C ILE A 29 -0.27 13.98 -10.79
N ILE A 30 -1.42 14.66 -10.76
CA ILE A 30 -1.52 16.10 -10.99
C ILE A 30 -0.78 16.85 -9.89
N ALA A 31 -1.05 16.51 -8.62
CA ALA A 31 -0.41 17.16 -7.48
C ALA A 31 1.12 17.04 -7.52
N ILE A 32 1.65 15.88 -7.89
CA ILE A 32 3.11 15.69 -8.03
C ILE A 32 3.66 16.54 -9.18
N LYS A 33 3.02 16.55 -10.35
CA LYS A 33 3.52 17.28 -11.53
C LYS A 33 3.46 18.80 -11.41
N GLU A 34 2.44 19.31 -10.72
CA GLU A 34 2.18 20.76 -10.62
C GLU A 34 2.91 21.41 -9.45
N THR A 35 3.51 20.61 -8.56
CA THR A 35 4.23 21.14 -7.41
C THR A 35 5.71 21.21 -7.72
N GLU A 36 6.29 22.39 -7.52
CA GLU A 36 7.73 22.60 -7.67
C GLU A 36 8.49 22.04 -6.46
N THR A 37 9.58 21.31 -6.73
CA THR A 37 10.56 20.92 -5.71
C THR A 37 11.30 22.15 -5.20
N LEU A 38 11.18 22.44 -3.91
CA LEU A 38 11.86 23.55 -3.25
C LEU A 38 12.93 23.03 -2.30
N SER A 39 13.99 23.81 -2.15
CA SER A 39 14.93 23.63 -1.05
C SER A 39 14.28 24.00 0.29
N VAL A 40 14.79 23.44 1.37
CA VAL A 40 14.31 23.75 2.73
C VAL A 40 14.40 25.24 3.03
N ALA A 41 15.49 25.91 2.63
CA ALA A 41 15.66 27.35 2.84
C ALA A 41 14.60 28.18 2.10
N GLU A 42 14.20 27.79 0.89
CA GLU A 42 13.13 28.46 0.15
C GLU A 42 11.76 28.27 0.81
N VAL A 43 11.48 27.07 1.33
CA VAL A 43 10.25 26.81 2.09
C VAL A 43 10.20 27.67 3.35
N ILE A 44 11.32 27.77 4.09
CA ILE A 44 11.43 28.65 5.27
C ILE A 44 11.27 30.12 4.86
N ALA A 45 11.84 30.55 3.74
CA ALA A 45 11.68 31.91 3.25
C ALA A 45 10.21 32.23 2.91
N ARG A 46 9.49 31.30 2.28
CA ARG A 46 8.05 31.42 2.00
C ARG A 46 7.22 31.53 3.28
N HIS A 47 7.54 30.73 4.30
CA HIS A 47 6.91 30.82 5.62
C HIS A 47 7.09 32.20 6.25
N ARG A 48 8.32 32.75 6.25
CA ARG A 48 8.62 34.06 6.84
C ARG A 48 7.84 35.23 6.23
N VAL A 49 7.49 35.14 4.96
CA VAL A 49 6.68 36.16 4.26
C VAL A 49 5.18 35.84 4.27
N GLY A 50 4.76 34.78 4.98
CA GLY A 50 3.35 34.44 5.20
C GLY A 50 2.69 33.58 4.12
N HIS A 51 3.45 32.93 3.23
CA HIS A 51 2.90 32.03 2.20
C HIS A 51 2.52 30.65 2.75
N LEU A 52 1.57 30.61 3.70
CA LEU A 52 1.05 29.38 4.29
C LEU A 52 -0.04 28.74 3.43
N GLY A 53 -0.34 27.46 3.67
CA GLY A 53 -1.39 26.72 2.99
C GLY A 53 -1.05 26.31 1.55
N GLN A 54 0.17 26.59 1.08
CA GLN A 54 0.65 26.16 -0.24
C GLN A 54 1.12 24.71 -0.19
N LEU A 55 0.87 23.97 -1.27
CA LEU A 55 1.48 22.67 -1.47
C LEU A 55 2.93 22.89 -1.88
N VAL A 56 3.85 22.20 -1.20
CA VAL A 56 5.28 22.28 -1.45
C VAL A 56 5.85 20.88 -1.51
N GLU A 57 6.86 20.72 -2.34
CA GLU A 57 7.64 19.49 -2.44
C GLU A 57 9.03 19.74 -1.88
N VAL A 58 9.49 18.86 -0.99
CA VAL A 58 10.84 18.89 -0.43
C VAL A 58 11.46 17.52 -0.54
N VAL A 59 12.74 17.49 -0.92
CA VAL A 59 13.55 16.29 -0.99
C VAL A 59 14.76 16.45 -0.09
N GLY A 60 15.03 15.45 0.74
CA GLY A 60 16.22 15.47 1.60
C GLY A 60 16.48 14.13 2.25
N THR A 61 17.27 14.13 3.30
CA THR A 61 17.56 12.97 4.15
C THR A 61 16.66 13.00 5.38
N SER A 62 16.06 11.88 5.76
CA SER A 62 15.23 11.79 6.96
C SER A 62 16.06 11.76 8.25
N GLU A 63 15.67 12.58 9.23
CA GLU A 63 16.23 12.58 10.59
C GLU A 63 15.10 12.47 11.62
N CYS A 64 15.34 11.82 12.75
CA CYS A 64 14.37 11.67 13.83
C CYS A 64 15.10 11.40 15.15
N ASP A 65 14.68 12.05 16.22
CA ASP A 65 15.31 11.91 17.54
C ASP A 65 14.90 10.60 18.23
N MET A 66 13.66 10.16 18.00
CA MET A 66 13.09 8.93 18.56
C MET A 66 12.53 8.04 17.44
N PRO A 67 13.39 7.42 16.64
CA PRO A 67 12.94 6.53 15.57
C PRO A 67 12.27 5.27 16.12
N LEU A 68 11.39 4.68 15.32
CA LEU A 68 10.85 3.36 15.59
C LEU A 68 11.89 2.28 15.28
N ARG A 69 11.66 1.08 15.81
CA ARG A 69 12.37 -0.13 15.41
C ARG A 69 11.37 -1.08 14.76
N ALA A 70 11.62 -1.43 13.51
CA ALA A 70 10.79 -2.37 12.77
C ALA A 70 10.90 -3.79 13.42
N PRO A 71 9.79 -4.52 13.67
CA PRO A 71 9.81 -5.75 14.47
C PRO A 71 10.63 -6.91 13.90
N TYR A 72 10.73 -7.04 12.58
CA TYR A 72 11.37 -8.19 11.92
C TYR A 72 12.71 -7.88 11.28
N SER A 73 12.88 -6.70 10.68
CA SER A 73 14.19 -6.26 10.18
C SER A 73 15.07 -5.66 11.28
N GLU A 74 14.48 -5.30 12.43
CA GLU A 74 15.11 -4.52 13.49
C GLU A 74 15.66 -3.16 13.02
N ALA A 75 15.30 -2.72 11.82
CA ALA A 75 15.78 -1.48 11.23
C ALA A 75 15.17 -0.27 11.95
N LEU A 76 15.98 0.78 12.13
CA LEU A 76 15.48 2.07 12.58
C LEU A 76 14.69 2.74 11.46
N CYS A 77 13.45 3.13 11.75
CA CYS A 77 12.51 3.61 10.74
C CYS A 77 11.61 4.74 11.25
N LEU A 78 11.05 5.51 10.31
CA LEU A 78 10.03 6.52 10.56
C LEU A 78 8.63 5.92 10.62
N ALA A 79 8.40 4.85 9.86
CA ALA A 79 7.15 4.13 9.80
C ALA A 79 7.43 2.68 9.37
N TYR A 80 6.57 1.77 9.79
CA TYR A 80 6.55 0.41 9.29
C TYR A 80 5.12 -0.14 9.23
N ASP A 81 4.94 -1.15 8.41
CA ASP A 81 3.83 -2.10 8.51
C ASP A 81 4.36 -3.53 8.38
N TYR A 82 3.61 -4.49 8.92
CA TYR A 82 3.90 -5.89 8.69
C TYR A 82 2.63 -6.73 8.64
N THR A 83 2.74 -7.86 7.96
CA THR A 83 1.72 -8.90 7.88
C THR A 83 2.35 -10.26 8.14
N VAL A 84 1.72 -11.05 9.01
CA VAL A 84 2.09 -12.45 9.24
C VAL A 84 0.96 -13.35 8.75
N THR A 85 1.28 -14.21 7.79
CA THR A 85 0.37 -15.24 7.29
C THR A 85 0.96 -16.60 7.62
N GLU A 86 0.14 -17.51 8.13
CA GLU A 86 0.56 -18.90 8.28
C GLU A 86 -0.35 -19.83 7.49
N ASP A 87 0.28 -20.77 6.80
CA ASP A 87 -0.33 -21.89 6.13
C ASP A 87 -0.02 -23.17 6.92
N LYS A 88 -1.06 -23.93 7.25
CA LYS A 88 -0.90 -25.26 7.86
C LYS A 88 -1.15 -26.33 6.81
N GLU A 89 -0.18 -27.23 6.61
CA GLU A 89 -0.40 -28.49 5.91
C GLU A 89 -0.59 -29.61 6.94
N ARG A 90 -1.77 -30.25 6.91
CA ARG A 90 -2.06 -31.43 7.74
C ARG A 90 -2.15 -32.65 6.84
N LEU A 91 -1.29 -33.64 7.09
CA LEU A 91 -1.39 -34.94 6.43
C LEU A 91 -2.48 -35.77 7.12
N GLY A 92 -3.58 -36.04 6.42
CA GLY A 92 -4.63 -36.95 6.88
C GLY A 92 -4.30 -38.40 6.50
N TYR A 93 -4.29 -39.31 7.47
CA TYR A 93 -4.34 -40.74 7.21
C TYR A 93 -5.80 -41.20 7.33
N SER A 94 -6.39 -41.69 6.23
CA SER A 94 -7.67 -42.39 6.28
C SER A 94 -7.44 -43.85 6.62
N ALA A 95 -7.99 -44.31 7.75
CA ALA A 95 -8.08 -45.74 8.04
C ALA A 95 -9.17 -46.36 7.14
N PRO A 96 -8.92 -47.51 6.49
CA PRO A 96 -9.95 -48.18 5.71
C PRO A 96 -11.11 -48.62 6.61
N LEU A 97 -12.30 -48.07 6.36
CA LEU A 97 -13.57 -48.58 6.88
C LEU A 97 -13.90 -49.86 6.11
N GLY A 98 -13.58 -51.02 6.69
CA GLY A 98 -14.01 -52.30 6.15
C GLY A 98 -13.01 -53.40 6.42
N ALA A 99 -13.43 -54.38 7.21
CA ALA A 99 -12.75 -55.66 7.33
C ALA A 99 -12.87 -56.41 5.99
N ASP A 100 -11.86 -56.30 5.12
CA ASP A 100 -11.48 -57.45 4.31
C ASP A 100 -10.02 -57.40 3.86
N ARG A 101 -9.42 -58.58 3.86
CA ARG A 101 -7.98 -58.80 3.65
C ARG A 101 -7.60 -58.54 2.19
N GLN A 102 -7.07 -57.36 1.87
CA GLN A 102 -6.07 -57.25 0.81
C GLN A 102 -5.24 -55.98 0.97
N HIS A 103 -3.95 -56.15 1.29
CA HIS A 103 -2.99 -55.07 1.45
C HIS A 103 -2.80 -54.31 0.12
N SER A 104 -3.50 -53.20 -0.02
CA SER A 104 -3.08 -52.09 -0.87
C SER A 104 -3.10 -50.82 -0.03
N LEU A 105 -1.92 -50.44 0.48
CA LEU A 105 -1.69 -49.14 1.12
C LEU A 105 -1.84 -48.07 0.04
N THR A 106 -3.08 -47.64 -0.21
CA THR A 106 -3.34 -46.54 -1.12
C THR A 106 -3.07 -45.25 -0.35
N HIS A 107 -1.88 -44.68 -0.55
CA HIS A 107 -1.49 -43.39 0.02
C HIS A 107 -2.32 -42.27 -0.59
N GLN A 108 -3.52 -42.04 -0.08
CA GLN A 108 -4.30 -40.88 -0.49
C GLN A 108 -3.87 -39.69 0.38
N ARG A 109 -2.88 -38.92 -0.13
CA ARG A 109 -2.42 -37.67 0.48
C ARG A 109 -3.54 -36.63 0.40
N GLY A 110 -4.34 -36.51 1.46
CA GLY A 110 -5.29 -35.43 1.61
C GLY A 110 -4.58 -34.15 2.03
N GLN A 111 -4.37 -33.23 1.08
CA GLN A 111 -3.79 -31.91 1.35
C GLN A 111 -4.92 -30.92 1.67
N ARG A 112 -4.89 -30.33 2.87
CA ARG A 112 -5.78 -29.23 3.25
C ARG A 112 -4.93 -28.03 3.64
N ASN A 113 -4.76 -27.09 2.71
CA ASN A 113 -4.12 -25.80 2.99
C ASN A 113 -5.13 -24.90 3.70
N ILE A 114 -4.78 -24.42 4.88
CA ILE A 114 -5.56 -23.40 5.58
C ILE A 114 -4.61 -22.23 5.87
N GLY A 115 -4.78 -21.15 5.11
CA GLY A 115 -4.07 -19.90 5.32
C GLY A 115 -4.83 -18.99 6.26
N HIS A 116 -4.14 -18.49 7.28
CA HIS A 116 -4.67 -17.53 8.23
C HIS A 116 -3.71 -16.35 8.34
N THR A 117 -4.25 -15.12 8.20
CA THR A 117 -3.53 -13.91 8.60
C THR A 117 -3.66 -13.77 10.11
N PHE A 118 -2.54 -13.80 10.81
CA PHE A 118 -2.48 -13.77 12.27
C PHE A 118 -2.35 -12.36 12.82
N ASP A 119 -1.57 -11.52 12.13
CA ASP A 119 -1.19 -10.23 12.65
C ASP A 119 -0.97 -9.22 11.52
N VAL A 120 -1.59 -8.06 11.66
CA VAL A 120 -1.44 -6.89 10.78
C VAL A 120 -1.29 -5.68 11.70
N HIS A 121 -0.17 -4.99 11.57
CA HIS A 121 0.12 -3.84 12.41
C HIS A 121 0.85 -2.77 11.61
N ASP A 122 0.47 -1.51 11.80
CA ASP A 122 1.15 -0.34 11.25
C ASP A 122 1.51 0.63 12.38
N ASN A 123 2.67 1.28 12.25
CA ASN A 123 3.10 2.30 13.21
C ASN A 123 3.95 3.37 12.53
N ARG A 124 3.94 4.58 13.07
CA ARG A 124 4.69 5.74 12.54
C ARG A 124 5.08 6.72 13.64
N VAL A 125 6.23 7.37 13.49
CA VAL A 125 6.61 8.50 14.34
C VAL A 125 5.66 9.67 14.09
N PRO A 126 5.26 10.45 15.11
CA PRO A 126 4.37 11.59 14.90
C PRO A 126 5.04 12.69 14.08
N ARG A 127 6.34 12.91 14.30
CA ARG A 127 7.13 13.94 13.63
C ARG A 127 8.53 13.44 13.32
N PHE A 128 9.08 13.95 12.24
CA PHE A 128 10.48 13.77 11.87
C PHE A 128 10.97 15.01 11.12
N TYR A 129 12.23 15.02 10.72
CA TYR A 129 12.82 16.10 9.97
C TYR A 129 13.30 15.66 8.59
N VAL A 130 13.24 16.57 7.64
CA VAL A 130 13.91 16.44 6.34
C VAL A 130 15.04 17.44 6.28
N ARG A 131 16.26 16.96 6.02
CA ARG A 131 17.45 17.79 5.84
C ARG A 131 17.92 17.77 4.39
N ASP A 132 18.18 18.93 3.83
CA ASP A 132 18.91 19.08 2.57
C ASP A 132 20.19 19.93 2.79
N ALA A 133 20.84 20.35 1.71
CA ALA A 133 22.04 21.19 1.79
C ALA A 133 21.77 22.61 2.34
N SER A 134 20.51 23.05 2.32
CA SER A 134 20.09 24.41 2.66
C SER A 134 19.55 24.53 4.08
N GLY A 135 19.11 23.42 4.70
CA GLY A 135 18.61 23.44 6.06
C GLY A 135 17.87 22.16 6.47
N ARG A 136 17.06 22.29 7.52
CA ARG A 136 16.20 21.23 8.06
C ARG A 136 14.80 21.75 8.31
N ILE A 137 13.78 20.96 7.96
CA ILE A 137 12.36 21.30 8.20
C ILE A 137 11.63 20.14 8.88
N THR A 138 10.67 20.48 9.73
CA THR A 138 9.82 19.50 10.44
C THR A 138 8.71 19.00 9.54
N VAL A 139 8.42 17.71 9.62
CA VAL A 139 7.30 17.04 8.96
C VAL A 139 6.42 16.37 10.00
N ASP A 140 5.13 16.67 9.99
CA ASP A 140 4.11 16.01 10.81
C ASP A 140 3.45 14.90 10.00
N THR A 141 3.56 13.65 10.44
CA THR A 141 3.14 12.48 9.64
C THR A 141 1.62 12.24 9.65
N ALA A 142 0.87 13.02 10.42
CA ALA A 142 -0.57 12.80 10.60
C ALA A 142 -1.33 12.91 9.28
N GLY A 143 -1.96 11.80 8.88
CA GLY A 143 -2.74 11.72 7.65
C GLY A 143 -1.92 11.67 6.36
N ALA A 144 -0.61 11.43 6.45
CA ALA A 144 0.23 11.16 5.30
C ALA A 144 -0.07 9.79 4.69
N GLN A 145 -0.07 9.73 3.36
CA GLN A 145 0.15 8.49 2.64
C GLN A 145 1.66 8.23 2.60
N ILE A 146 2.10 7.21 3.33
CA ILE A 146 3.52 6.84 3.42
C ILE A 146 3.78 5.66 2.49
N ASP A 147 4.69 5.85 1.55
CA ASP A 147 5.21 4.79 0.70
C ASP A 147 6.38 4.12 1.40
N LEU A 148 6.20 2.83 1.72
CA LEU A 148 7.14 2.02 2.49
C LEU A 148 7.96 1.11 1.56
N LEU A 149 9.22 0.92 1.90
CA LEU A 149 10.12 -0.01 1.24
C LEU A 149 9.98 -1.39 1.87
N GLU A 150 9.88 -2.44 1.06
CA GLU A 150 9.94 -3.82 1.56
C GLU A 150 11.29 -4.09 2.23
N THR A 151 11.25 -4.45 3.52
CA THR A 151 12.42 -4.74 4.35
C THR A 151 12.53 -6.23 4.67
N VAL A 152 11.40 -6.94 4.75
CA VAL A 152 11.36 -8.40 4.92
C VAL A 152 10.29 -8.97 4.02
N ALA A 153 10.65 -9.98 3.25
CA ALA A 153 9.71 -10.89 2.58
C ALA A 153 10.33 -12.29 2.64
N ARG A 154 9.93 -13.09 3.64
CA ARG A 154 10.55 -14.40 3.85
C ARG A 154 9.59 -15.45 4.36
N PHE A 155 9.98 -16.67 4.04
CA PHE A 155 9.28 -17.89 4.41
C PHE A 155 10.04 -18.63 5.49
N GLU A 156 9.33 -19.09 6.51
CA GLU A 156 9.88 -19.91 7.59
C GLU A 156 9.04 -21.18 7.79
N SER A 157 9.66 -22.34 7.55
CA SER A 157 9.06 -23.64 7.86
C SER A 157 9.34 -24.01 9.32
N TYR A 158 8.29 -24.38 10.05
CA TYR A 158 8.39 -24.99 11.37
C TYR A 158 7.87 -26.42 11.30
N THR A 159 8.76 -27.38 11.54
CA THR A 159 8.39 -28.77 11.83
C THR A 159 8.16 -28.88 13.33
N GLY A 160 6.91 -28.81 13.77
CA GLY A 160 6.54 -28.99 15.18
C GLY A 160 6.64 -30.46 15.62
N GLY A 161 6.75 -30.70 16.93
CA GLY A 161 6.87 -32.04 17.51
C GLY A 161 5.65 -32.97 17.37
N GLU A 162 4.54 -32.48 16.78
CA GLU A 162 3.45 -33.34 16.32
C GLU A 162 3.85 -34.00 15.00
N VAL A 163 4.01 -35.32 15.04
CA VAL A 163 4.29 -36.13 13.87
C VAL A 163 3.23 -35.84 12.80
N ASN A 164 3.62 -35.22 11.69
CA ASN A 164 2.83 -34.92 10.47
C ASN A 164 2.09 -33.57 10.35
N VAL A 165 2.54 -32.51 11.05
CA VAL A 165 2.08 -31.12 10.76
C VAL A 165 3.26 -30.28 10.27
N GLU A 166 3.20 -29.86 9.01
CA GLU A 166 4.13 -28.86 8.46
C GLU A 166 3.46 -27.48 8.58
N ARG A 167 4.10 -26.57 9.32
CA ARG A 167 3.65 -25.19 9.49
C ARG A 167 4.53 -24.29 8.65
N GLN A 168 3.91 -23.48 7.82
CA GLN A 168 4.56 -22.54 6.94
C GLN A 168 4.17 -21.13 7.36
N ILE A 169 5.15 -20.28 7.67
CA ILE A 169 4.91 -18.89 8.08
C ILE A 169 5.54 -17.97 7.04
N TRP A 170 4.71 -17.12 6.47
CA TRP A 170 5.10 -16.04 5.59
C TRP A 170 5.07 -14.71 6.35
N ARG A 171 6.18 -13.99 6.32
CA ARG A 171 6.31 -12.68 6.96
C ARG A 171 6.68 -11.63 5.93
N GLU A 172 5.86 -10.60 5.88
CA GLU A 172 6.09 -9.39 5.10
C GLU A 172 6.24 -8.21 6.05
N GLU A 173 7.28 -7.42 5.86
CA GLU A 173 7.48 -6.15 6.55
C GLU A 173 7.90 -5.10 5.53
N ARG A 174 7.33 -3.92 5.65
CA ARG A 174 7.75 -2.73 4.92
C ARG A 174 8.05 -1.62 5.91
N ALA A 175 9.08 -0.83 5.63
CA ALA A 175 9.45 0.30 6.46
C ALA A 175 9.89 1.51 5.63
N LEU A 176 9.81 2.71 6.21
CA LEU A 176 10.50 3.90 5.72
C LEU A 176 11.75 4.08 6.57
N PRO A 177 12.94 3.66 6.10
CA PRO A 177 14.14 3.67 6.93
C PRO A 177 14.59 5.08 7.29
N LEU A 178 15.15 5.23 8.48
CA LEU A 178 15.78 6.47 8.92
C LEU A 178 17.09 6.72 8.15
N GLY A 179 17.42 7.98 7.88
CA GLY A 179 18.68 8.37 7.24
C GLY A 179 18.70 8.15 5.72
N ASN A 180 17.59 7.69 5.14
CA ASN A 180 17.44 7.55 3.70
C ASN A 180 16.93 8.85 3.06
N ARG A 181 17.16 8.96 1.76
CA ARG A 181 16.51 10.00 0.95
C ARG A 181 14.99 9.84 1.03
N VAL A 182 14.31 10.94 1.29
CA VAL A 182 12.86 11.02 1.39
C VAL A 182 12.34 12.16 0.53
N TYR A 183 11.23 11.88 -0.15
CA TYR A 183 10.39 12.81 -0.89
C TYR A 183 9.18 13.14 -0.02
N VAL A 184 8.88 14.43 0.14
CA VAL A 184 7.72 14.90 0.90
C VAL A 184 6.95 15.91 0.07
N LEU A 185 5.69 15.58 -0.23
CA LEU A 185 4.72 16.50 -0.84
C LEU A 185 3.68 16.83 0.22
N ALA A 186 3.67 18.05 0.72
CA ALA A 186 2.88 18.43 1.89
C ALA A 186 2.46 19.90 1.84
N THR A 187 1.54 20.30 2.74
CA THR A 187 1.17 21.70 2.88
C THR A 187 2.10 22.40 3.87
N LEU A 188 2.64 23.54 3.48
CA LEU A 188 3.38 24.42 4.38
C LEU A 188 2.42 25.08 5.37
N ALA A 189 2.68 24.91 6.66
CA ALA A 189 1.94 25.53 7.74
C ALA A 189 2.88 26.16 8.77
N ASP A 190 2.27 26.85 9.74
CA ASP A 190 2.93 27.40 10.92
C ASP A 190 2.45 26.61 12.15
N ASP A 191 3.39 26.13 12.96
CA ASP A 191 3.12 25.53 14.26
C ASP A 191 3.95 26.24 15.32
N GLY A 192 3.31 27.17 16.04
CA GLY A 192 3.95 27.93 17.10
C GLY A 192 5.04 28.89 16.61
N GLY A 193 4.91 29.43 15.39
CA GLY A 193 5.90 30.32 14.78
C GLY A 193 7.00 29.60 13.99
N GLU A 194 6.99 28.27 13.97
CA GLU A 194 7.96 27.45 13.22
C GLU A 194 7.33 26.87 11.94
N PRO A 195 8.07 26.79 10.83
CA PRO A 195 7.59 26.18 9.59
C PRO A 195 7.49 24.66 9.76
N VAL A 196 6.34 24.11 9.37
CA VAL A 196 6.08 22.67 9.39
C VAL A 196 5.38 22.22 8.11
N LEU A 197 5.79 21.05 7.61
CA LEU A 197 5.13 20.36 6.51
C LEU A 197 4.11 19.38 7.08
N MET A 198 2.83 19.57 6.74
CA MET A 198 1.76 18.74 7.29
C MET A 198 0.60 18.59 6.30
N ARG A 199 -0.40 17.81 6.71
CA ARG A 199 -1.69 17.77 6.01
C ARG A 199 -2.35 19.14 6.04
N HIS A 200 -2.96 19.55 4.93
CA HIS A 200 -3.73 20.79 4.89
C HIS A 200 -4.87 20.76 5.94
N PRO A 201 -4.99 21.78 6.82
CA PRO A 201 -5.89 21.73 7.97
C PRO A 201 -7.37 21.74 7.58
N VAL A 202 -7.72 22.54 6.56
CA VAL A 202 -9.11 22.67 6.06
C VAL A 202 -9.40 21.72 4.90
N ASN A 203 -8.63 21.80 3.81
CA ASN A 203 -8.78 20.95 2.63
C ASN A 203 -8.09 19.59 2.80
N ARG A 204 -8.74 18.68 3.52
CA ARG A 204 -8.29 17.30 3.78
C ARG A 204 -8.11 16.43 2.53
N GLY A 205 -8.65 16.86 1.38
CA GLY A 205 -8.51 16.17 0.09
C GLY A 205 -7.19 16.46 -0.63
N ARG A 206 -6.40 17.44 -0.16
CA ARG A 206 -5.07 17.67 -0.72
C ARG A 206 -4.16 16.50 -0.43
N HIS A 207 -3.35 16.16 -1.44
CA HIS A 207 -2.38 15.09 -1.34
C HIS A 207 -1.32 15.44 -0.28
N PHE A 208 -1.04 14.47 0.57
CA PHE A 208 0.04 14.50 1.53
C PHE A 208 0.80 13.17 1.42
N ILE A 209 1.97 13.21 0.82
CA ILE A 209 2.74 12.02 0.45
C ILE A 209 4.13 12.10 1.10
N ILE A 210 4.55 10.99 1.69
CA ILE A 210 5.92 10.78 2.15
C ILE A 210 6.41 9.51 1.48
N SER A 211 7.55 9.54 0.79
CA SER A 211 8.04 8.38 0.04
C SER A 211 9.56 8.28 0.02
N HIS A 212 10.06 7.05 -0.03
CA HIS A 212 11.46 6.75 -0.30
C HIS A 212 11.82 6.85 -1.81
N ARG A 213 10.83 6.86 -2.69
CA ARG A 213 10.98 6.90 -4.15
C ARG A 213 11.21 8.32 -4.62
N ASP A 214 11.81 8.45 -5.80
CA ASP A 214 11.84 9.72 -6.49
C ASP A 214 10.49 10.02 -7.19
N GLU A 215 10.34 11.27 -7.61
CA GLU A 215 9.14 11.76 -8.30
C GLU A 215 8.80 10.91 -9.53
N ARG A 216 9.81 10.52 -10.32
CA ARG A 216 9.63 9.72 -11.54
C ARG A 216 9.09 8.33 -11.22
N ALA A 217 9.62 7.66 -10.22
CA ALA A 217 9.15 6.36 -9.77
C ALA A 217 7.74 6.43 -9.16
N LEU A 218 7.42 7.51 -8.41
CA LEU A 218 6.07 7.76 -7.91
C LEU A 218 5.07 7.98 -9.06
N LEU A 219 5.43 8.80 -10.03
CA LEU A 219 4.61 9.06 -11.22
C LEU A 219 4.41 7.79 -12.05
N ASN A 220 5.46 7.00 -12.29
CA ASN A 220 5.36 5.79 -13.10
C ASN A 220 4.49 4.71 -12.43
N SER A 221 4.71 4.47 -11.13
CA SER A 221 3.91 3.50 -10.39
C SER A 221 2.44 3.91 -10.28
N THR A 222 2.16 5.21 -10.11
CA THR A 222 0.79 5.72 -10.08
C THR A 222 0.13 5.70 -11.46
N ARG A 223 0.85 6.07 -12.53
CA ARG A 223 0.34 6.05 -13.91
C ARG A 223 -0.05 4.65 -14.37
N LEU A 224 0.82 3.65 -14.14
CA LEU A 224 0.53 2.27 -14.54
C LEU A 224 -0.75 1.75 -13.88
N ARG A 225 -0.91 2.01 -12.58
CA ARG A 225 -2.12 1.63 -11.85
C ARG A 225 -3.36 2.38 -12.36
N THR A 226 -3.27 3.71 -12.48
CA THR A 226 -4.40 4.55 -12.88
C THR A 226 -4.85 4.27 -14.31
N TYR A 227 -3.92 4.20 -15.27
CA TYR A 227 -4.26 3.90 -16.66
C TYR A 227 -4.70 2.44 -16.85
N GLY A 228 -4.13 1.50 -16.11
CA GLY A 228 -4.62 0.12 -16.07
C GLY A 228 -6.08 0.04 -15.59
N LEU A 229 -6.45 0.80 -14.56
CA LEU A 229 -7.83 0.88 -14.08
C LEU A 229 -8.77 1.54 -15.09
N TYR A 230 -8.34 2.62 -15.77
CA TYR A 230 -9.14 3.21 -16.84
C TYR A 230 -9.37 2.25 -18.01
N LEU A 231 -8.33 1.53 -18.43
CA LEU A 231 -8.43 0.51 -19.49
C LEU A 231 -9.40 -0.61 -19.07
N PHE A 232 -9.24 -1.14 -17.86
CA PHE A 232 -10.13 -2.16 -17.32
C PHE A 232 -11.58 -1.67 -17.22
N SER A 233 -11.78 -0.44 -16.74
CA SER A 233 -13.11 0.18 -16.68
C SER A 233 -13.76 0.26 -18.05
N GLY A 234 -13.03 0.75 -19.07
CA GLY A 234 -13.55 0.84 -20.44
C GLY A 234 -13.94 -0.52 -21.00
N LEU A 235 -13.10 -1.54 -20.81
CA LEU A 235 -13.37 -2.91 -21.25
C LEU A 235 -14.56 -3.54 -20.52
N ALA A 236 -14.66 -3.38 -19.21
CA ALA A 236 -15.74 -3.94 -18.41
C ALA A 236 -17.10 -3.33 -18.77
N ILE A 237 -17.16 -1.99 -18.92
CA ILE A 237 -18.38 -1.30 -19.35
C ILE A 237 -18.74 -1.66 -20.79
N GLY A 238 -17.76 -1.70 -21.70
CA GLY A 238 -17.99 -2.12 -23.09
C GLY A 238 -18.55 -3.54 -23.18
N ALA A 239 -17.98 -4.49 -22.43
CA ALA A 239 -18.47 -5.86 -22.36
C ALA A 239 -19.89 -5.94 -21.75
N ALA A 240 -20.18 -5.16 -20.70
CA ALA A 240 -21.51 -5.07 -20.11
C ALA A 240 -22.57 -4.65 -21.14
N LEU A 241 -22.27 -3.62 -21.94
CA LEU A 241 -23.17 -3.11 -22.98
C LEU A 241 -23.42 -4.15 -24.08
N LEU A 242 -22.37 -4.85 -24.52
CA LEU A 242 -22.50 -5.92 -25.53
C LEU A 242 -23.36 -7.08 -25.03
N VAL A 243 -23.13 -7.55 -23.79
CA VAL A 243 -23.91 -8.63 -23.17
C VAL A 243 -25.37 -8.23 -23.00
N ALA A 244 -25.64 -6.99 -22.59
CA ALA A 244 -27.00 -6.48 -22.45
C ALA A 244 -27.72 -6.35 -23.80
N ALA A 245 -27.05 -5.84 -24.83
CA ALA A 245 -27.60 -5.72 -26.18
C ALA A 245 -27.96 -7.09 -26.78
N PHE A 246 -27.08 -8.09 -26.63
CA PHE A 246 -27.35 -9.47 -27.02
C PHE A 246 -28.53 -10.07 -26.23
N ALA A 247 -28.61 -9.81 -24.93
CA ALA A 247 -29.70 -10.32 -24.09
C ALA A 247 -31.10 -9.79 -24.44
N ILE A 248 -31.17 -8.60 -25.07
CA ILE A 248 -32.41 -7.92 -25.47
C ILE A 248 -32.72 -8.14 -26.96
N GLY A 249 -31.83 -8.80 -27.72
CA GLY A 249 -32.01 -9.07 -29.15
C GLY A 249 -31.73 -7.86 -30.06
N LEU A 250 -30.91 -6.93 -29.59
CA LEU A 250 -30.40 -5.79 -30.37
C LEU A 250 -29.16 -6.16 -31.22
N LEU A 251 -28.58 -7.33 -30.96
CA LEU A 251 -27.46 -7.97 -31.65
C LEU A 251 -27.80 -9.45 -31.87
#